data_AF-A0A7D9JLX9-F1
#
_entry.id   AF-A0A7D9JLX9-F1
#
_cell.length_a   1.000
_cell.length_b   1.000
_cell.length_c   1.000
_cell.angle_alpha   90.00
_cell.angle_beta   90.00
_cell.angle_gamma   90.00
#
_symmetry.space_group_name_H-M   'P 1'
#
loop_
_entity.id
_entity.type
_entity.pdbx_description
1 polymer ?
#
loop_
_entity_poly.entity_id
_entity_poly.type
_entity_poly.pdbx_seq_one_letter_code
_entity_poly.pdbx_strand_id
1 'polypeptide(L)'
;ELKDGTYVDDINIASDTVEGTRDIKEDAVKILREGRFMLHNAAELESDVKKDGETTYAKESLGTTPSETKFLGLGWNKSEDTLSVTFPPNENEITKRIVLRTMAKIYDPLGLAAPILLTAKMILRDICDSKLGWDADLPEVLKRRWEKWLKNLPVQLKMPRAIPREIGVIVELILHGFADASLLGCCAVISLLSSKLE
;
A
#
# COMPACT_ATOMS: atom_id res chain seq x y z
N GLU A 1 15.23 19.47 7.63
CA GLU A 1 13.77 19.33 7.82
C GLU A 1 13.08 18.78 6.58
N LEU A 2 12.75 19.57 5.54
CA LEU A 2 12.05 19.02 4.36
C LEU A 2 12.77 17.83 3.71
N LYS A 3 14.10 17.91 3.55
CA LYS A 3 14.92 16.83 2.97
C LYS A 3 14.83 15.51 3.73
N ASP A 4 14.63 15.55 5.04
CA ASP A 4 14.79 14.38 5.91
C ASP A 4 13.50 13.55 6.01
N GLY A 5 12.35 14.12 5.62
CA GLY A 5 11.07 13.43 5.57
C GLY A 5 10.39 13.44 4.20
N THR A 6 11.10 13.77 3.12
CA THR A 6 10.56 13.68 1.76
C THR A 6 10.93 12.35 1.12
N TYR A 7 9.94 11.64 0.58
CA TYR A 7 10.10 10.46 -0.26
C TYR A 7 9.44 10.69 -1.62
N VAL A 8 10.26 10.92 -2.66
CA VAL A 8 9.78 11.25 -4.01
C VAL A 8 8.85 12.48 -3.97
N ASP A 9 7.55 12.31 -4.16
CA ASP A 9 6.51 13.33 -4.14
C ASP A 9 5.75 13.41 -2.80
N ASP A 10 6.00 12.48 -1.88
CA ASP A 10 5.39 12.45 -0.54
C ASP A 10 6.26 13.17 0.50
N ILE A 11 5.63 14.00 1.34
CA ILE A 11 6.27 14.64 2.50
C ILE A 11 5.65 14.09 3.78
N ASN A 12 6.48 13.41 4.57
CA ASN A 12 6.11 12.72 5.80
C ASN A 12 6.88 13.32 6.98
N ILE A 13 6.51 14.53 7.39
CA ILE A 13 7.14 15.25 8.50
C ILE A 13 6.06 15.61 9.51
N ALA A 14 6.38 15.39 10.79
CA ALA A 14 5.52 15.76 11.90
C ALA A 14 6.38 16.22 13.08
N SER A 15 5.73 16.84 14.05
CA SER A 15 6.29 17.18 15.36
C SER A 15 5.57 16.37 16.45
N ASP A 16 6.11 16.39 17.66
CA ASP A 16 5.50 15.77 18.84
C ASP A 16 4.18 16.45 19.25
N THR A 17 3.90 17.65 18.71
CA THR A 17 2.67 18.40 18.98
C THR A 17 1.89 18.71 17.69
N VAL A 18 0.59 18.91 17.85
CA VAL A 18 -0.31 19.31 16.74
C VAL A 18 0.09 20.70 16.23
N GLU A 19 0.42 21.62 17.15
CA GLU A 19 0.87 22.97 16.83
C GLU A 19 2.19 22.95 16.06
N GLY A 20 3.20 22.22 16.54
CA GLY A 20 4.48 22.12 15.82
C GLY A 20 4.33 21.46 14.46
N THR A 21 3.43 20.48 14.33
CA THR A 21 3.12 19.87 13.03
C THR A 21 2.42 20.86 12.09
N ARG A 22 1.58 21.75 12.62
CA ARG A 22 0.95 22.84 11.85
C ARG A 22 1.98 23.84 11.35
N ASP A 23 2.93 24.25 12.20
CA ASP A 23 3.98 25.19 11.82
C ASP A 23 4.87 24.61 10.70
N ILE A 24 5.30 23.34 10.84
CA ILE A 24 6.04 22.60 9.81
C ILE A 24 5.25 22.57 8.49
N LYS A 25 3.94 22.32 8.55
CA LYS A 25 3.06 22.31 7.37
C LYS A 25 3.05 23.67 6.69
N GLU A 26 2.90 24.76 7.44
CA GLU A 26 2.86 26.12 6.87
C GLU A 26 4.19 26.49 6.20
N ASP A 27 5.32 26.18 6.85
CA ASP A 27 6.65 26.40 6.29
C ASP A 27 6.88 25.55 5.03
N ALA A 28 6.47 24.29 5.05
CA ALA A 28 6.56 23.40 3.88
C ALA A 28 5.79 23.96 2.68
N VAL A 29 4.57 24.44 2.90
CA VAL A 29 3.74 25.06 1.86
C VAL A 29 4.39 26.30 1.31
N LYS A 30 4.95 27.16 2.17
CA LYS A 30 5.62 28.39 1.74
C LYS A 30 6.86 28.09 0.88
N ILE A 31 7.74 27.22 1.36
CA ILE A 31 8.99 26.85 0.67
C ILE A 31 8.68 26.22 -0.70
N LEU A 32 7.73 25.28 -0.76
CA LEU A 32 7.40 24.64 -2.02
C LEU A 32 6.69 25.57 -3.01
N ARG A 33 5.89 26.51 -2.51
CA ARG A 33 5.27 27.55 -3.35
C ARG A 33 6.32 28.47 -3.99
N GLU A 34 7.43 28.78 -3.32
CA GLU A 34 8.56 29.51 -3.92
C GLU A 34 9.16 28.73 -5.11
N GLY A 35 9.23 27.40 -4.99
CA GLY A 35 9.60 26.48 -6.07
C GLY A 35 8.51 26.20 -7.11
N ARG A 36 7.32 26.84 -7.00
CA ARG A 36 6.10 26.58 -7.80
C ARG A 36 5.52 25.17 -7.67
N PHE A 37 5.82 24.47 -6.59
CA PHE A 37 5.19 23.20 -6.24
C PHE A 37 3.98 23.44 -5.33
N MET A 38 2.87 22.78 -5.63
CA MET A 38 1.65 22.85 -4.82
C MET A 38 1.50 21.58 -3.98
N LEU A 39 1.53 21.73 -2.66
CA LEU A 39 1.27 20.66 -1.71
C LEU A 39 -0.22 20.34 -1.64
N HIS A 40 -0.58 19.06 -1.76
CA HIS A 40 -1.94 18.57 -1.56
C HIS A 40 -2.04 17.98 -0.15
N ASN A 41 -2.88 18.57 0.71
CA ASN A 41 -2.89 18.28 2.14
C ASN A 41 -3.68 17.04 2.57
N ALA A 42 -3.26 16.49 3.72
CA ALA A 42 -4.07 15.64 4.59
C ALA A 42 -5.12 16.48 5.34
N ALA A 43 -6.39 16.06 5.25
CA ALA A 43 -7.58 16.79 5.70
C ALA A 43 -7.71 17.08 7.22
N GLU A 44 -6.79 16.63 8.07
CA GLU A 44 -6.99 16.69 9.55
C GLU A 44 -6.46 17.96 10.22
N LEU A 45 -5.62 18.75 9.55
CA LEU A 45 -5.20 20.07 10.06
C LEU A 45 -6.13 21.20 9.59
N GLU A 46 -7.20 20.86 8.88
CA GLU A 46 -8.15 21.79 8.30
C GLU A 46 -9.54 21.54 8.90
N SER A 47 -9.77 22.02 10.12
CA SER A 47 -11.13 22.21 10.63
C SER A 47 -11.93 23.22 9.81
N ASP A 48 -11.25 24.07 9.02
CA ASP A 48 -11.84 25.29 8.44
C ASP A 48 -11.73 25.44 6.91
N VAL A 49 -11.23 24.43 6.18
CA VAL A 49 -11.22 24.52 4.72
C VAL A 49 -12.50 23.88 4.17
N LYS A 50 -13.36 24.74 3.62
CA LYS A 50 -14.54 24.33 2.85
C LYS A 50 -14.13 23.20 1.90
N LYS A 51 -14.91 22.11 1.91
CA LYS A 51 -14.85 21.04 0.92
C LYS A 51 -15.13 21.66 -0.46
N ASP A 52 -14.11 22.21 -1.10
CA ASP A 52 -14.22 22.61 -2.48
C ASP A 52 -14.11 21.34 -3.33
N GLY A 53 -15.16 21.13 -4.11
CA GLY A 53 -15.59 19.85 -4.64
C GLY A 53 -14.77 19.34 -5.83
N GLU A 54 -13.44 19.35 -5.74
CA GLU A 54 -12.61 18.68 -6.74
C GLU A 54 -12.24 17.27 -6.28
N THR A 55 -13.12 16.33 -6.60
CA THR A 55 -12.81 14.90 -6.61
C THR A 55 -11.76 14.67 -7.69
N THR A 56 -10.51 14.53 -7.28
CA THR A 56 -9.40 14.14 -8.17
C THR A 56 -9.67 12.74 -8.73
N TYR A 57 -9.29 12.49 -9.98
CA TYR A 57 -9.38 11.16 -10.64
C TYR A 57 -8.86 10.00 -9.77
N ALA A 58 -7.85 10.26 -8.93
CA ALA A 58 -7.29 9.28 -7.99
C ALA A 58 -8.25 8.85 -6.86
N LYS A 59 -9.24 9.67 -6.48
CA LYS A 59 -10.29 9.34 -5.50
C LYS A 59 -11.41 8.50 -6.12
N GLU A 60 -11.80 8.82 -7.36
CA GLU A 60 -12.82 8.07 -8.11
C GLU A 60 -12.35 6.67 -8.53
N SER A 61 -11.08 6.53 -8.91
CA SER A 61 -10.54 5.25 -9.42
C SER A 61 -10.43 4.15 -8.37
N LEU A 62 -10.42 4.52 -7.07
CA LEU A 62 -9.99 3.65 -5.97
C LEU A 62 -11.02 3.51 -4.84
N GLY A 63 -12.26 3.96 -5.05
CA GLY A 63 -13.40 3.66 -4.16
C GLY A 63 -13.17 4.05 -2.70
N THR A 64 -12.46 5.15 -2.46
CA THR A 64 -11.99 5.52 -1.13
C THR A 64 -13.12 6.16 -0.32
N THR A 65 -13.37 5.67 0.89
CA THR A 65 -14.36 6.29 1.80
C THR A 65 -13.83 7.63 2.34
N PRO A 66 -14.68 8.57 2.81
CA PRO A 66 -14.25 9.90 3.23
C PRO A 66 -13.20 9.95 4.36
N SER A 67 -13.06 8.87 5.14
CA SER A 67 -12.09 8.75 6.24
C SER A 67 -10.76 8.09 5.81
N GLU A 68 -10.67 7.55 4.60
CA GLU A 68 -9.49 6.88 4.09
C GLU A 68 -8.65 7.85 3.26
N THR A 69 -7.39 8.03 3.66
CA THR A 69 -6.38 8.73 2.85
C THR A 69 -5.45 7.70 2.21
N LYS A 70 -4.53 8.13 1.34
CA LYS A 70 -3.50 7.22 0.82
C LYS A 70 -2.16 7.48 1.50
N PHE A 71 -1.41 6.41 1.72
CA PHE A 71 -0.02 6.45 2.18
C PHE A 71 0.80 5.53 1.28
N LEU A 72 1.78 6.08 0.55
CA LEU A 72 2.54 5.36 -0.49
C LEU A 72 1.63 4.70 -1.56
N GLY A 73 0.45 5.28 -1.80
CA GLY A 73 -0.57 4.74 -2.70
C GLY A 73 -1.46 3.62 -2.11
N LEU A 74 -1.17 3.13 -0.91
CA LEU A 74 -2.03 2.19 -0.16
C LEU A 74 -3.14 2.96 0.58
N GLY A 75 -4.28 2.31 0.82
CA GLY A 75 -5.32 2.89 1.67
C GLY A 75 -4.82 3.00 3.11
N TRP A 76 -5.07 4.13 3.76
CA TRP A 76 -4.72 4.37 5.16
C TRP A 76 -5.94 4.87 5.93
N ASN A 77 -6.39 4.04 6.88
CA ASN A 77 -7.36 4.42 7.89
C ASN A 77 -6.59 5.02 9.07
N LYS A 78 -6.79 6.31 9.29
CA LYS A 78 -6.05 7.07 10.31
C LYS A 78 -6.55 6.80 11.73
N SER A 79 -7.84 6.58 11.90
CA SER A 79 -8.46 6.34 13.20
C SER A 79 -8.00 5.01 13.80
N GLU A 80 -7.91 3.97 12.98
CA GLU A 80 -7.41 2.65 13.40
C GLU A 80 -5.89 2.52 13.23
N ASP A 81 -5.29 3.46 12.50
CA ASP A 81 -3.89 3.47 12.11
C ASP A 81 -3.49 2.18 11.36
N THR A 82 -4.26 1.85 10.31
CA THR A 82 -4.11 0.64 9.50
C THR A 82 -3.91 0.97 8.02
N LEU A 83 -2.96 0.27 7.39
CA LEU A 83 -2.79 0.25 5.94
C LEU A 83 -3.63 -0.87 5.34
N SER A 84 -4.04 -0.68 4.09
CA SER A 84 -4.86 -1.64 3.39
C SER A 84 -4.45 -1.90 1.94
N VAL A 85 -4.48 -3.18 1.56
CA VAL A 85 -4.36 -3.67 0.19
C VAL A 85 -5.74 -4.15 -0.26
N THR A 86 -6.26 -3.57 -1.33
CA THR A 86 -7.57 -3.93 -1.90
C THR A 86 -7.40 -4.92 -3.04
N PHE A 87 -8.24 -5.94 -3.08
CA PHE A 87 -8.22 -6.97 -4.13
C PHE A 87 -9.32 -6.71 -5.17
N PRO A 88 -9.05 -6.97 -6.47
CA PRO A 88 -10.03 -6.78 -7.51
C PRO A 88 -11.19 -7.79 -7.41
N PRO A 89 -12.40 -7.42 -7.84
CA PRO A 89 -13.53 -8.36 -7.91
C PRO A 89 -13.27 -9.45 -8.96
N ASN A 90 -14.03 -10.55 -8.85
CA ASN A 90 -13.93 -11.68 -9.77
C ASN A 90 -14.29 -11.26 -11.21
N GLU A 91 -13.47 -11.67 -12.16
CA GLU A 91 -13.75 -11.55 -13.60
C GLU A 91 -14.32 -12.88 -14.11
N ASN A 92 -15.28 -12.82 -15.04
CA ASN A 92 -15.99 -14.01 -15.55
C ASN A 92 -15.15 -14.83 -16.55
N GLU A 93 -14.17 -14.21 -17.20
CA GLU A 93 -13.33 -14.85 -18.23
C GLU A 93 -11.94 -15.14 -17.67
N ILE A 94 -11.40 -16.33 -17.98
CA ILE A 94 -10.11 -16.78 -17.45
C ILE A 94 -9.18 -17.17 -18.60
N THR A 95 -8.42 -16.19 -19.07
CA THR A 95 -7.30 -16.36 -20.00
C THR A 95 -5.98 -15.96 -19.34
N LYS A 96 -4.84 -16.33 -19.94
CA LYS A 96 -3.51 -15.92 -19.46
C LYS A 96 -3.41 -14.39 -19.33
N ARG A 97 -3.98 -13.65 -20.29
CA ARG A 97 -4.02 -12.17 -20.26
C ARG A 97 -4.82 -11.65 -19.08
N ILE A 98 -6.00 -12.22 -18.83
CA ILE A 98 -6.85 -11.78 -17.71
C ILE A 98 -6.18 -12.08 -16.38
N VAL A 99 -5.63 -13.28 -16.18
CA VAL A 99 -4.89 -13.64 -14.95
C VAL A 99 -3.78 -12.61 -14.64
N LEU A 100 -2.94 -12.31 -15.63
CA LEU A 100 -1.87 -11.32 -15.46
C LEU A 100 -2.43 -9.92 -15.16
N ARG A 101 -3.48 -9.50 -15.87
CA ARG A 101 -4.14 -8.21 -15.67
C ARG A 101 -4.72 -8.09 -14.27
N THR A 102 -5.40 -9.13 -13.77
CA THR A 102 -5.98 -9.15 -12.43
C THR A 102 -4.89 -9.04 -11.37
N MET A 103 -3.77 -9.76 -11.53
CA MET A 103 -2.63 -9.63 -10.61
C MET A 103 -2.04 -8.21 -10.63
N ALA A 104 -1.91 -7.59 -11.80
CA ALA A 104 -1.37 -6.25 -11.95
C ALA A 104 -2.25 -5.15 -11.32
N LYS A 105 -3.54 -5.41 -11.07
CA LYS A 105 -4.43 -4.49 -10.34
C LYS A 105 -4.15 -4.47 -8.84
N ILE A 106 -3.47 -5.47 -8.29
CA ILE A 106 -3.15 -5.55 -6.86
C ILE A 106 -1.90 -4.71 -6.61
N TYR A 107 -2.10 -3.48 -6.16
CA TYR A 107 -1.02 -2.56 -5.80
C TYR A 107 -0.56 -2.84 -4.37
N ASP A 108 0.68 -3.32 -4.22
CA ASP A 108 1.28 -3.69 -2.93
C ASP A 108 2.78 -3.34 -2.90
N PRO A 109 3.14 -2.05 -2.81
CA PRO A 109 4.53 -1.58 -2.82
C PRO A 109 5.33 -2.04 -1.60
N LEU A 110 4.65 -2.40 -0.50
CA LEU A 110 5.28 -2.83 0.75
C LEU A 110 5.32 -4.36 0.91
N GLY A 111 4.75 -5.12 -0.01
CA GLY A 111 4.73 -6.58 0.06
C GLY A 111 3.83 -7.16 1.16
N LEU A 112 2.82 -6.41 1.64
CA LEU A 112 1.92 -6.84 2.71
C LEU A 112 1.07 -8.05 2.30
N ALA A 113 0.71 -8.12 1.02
CA ALA A 113 -0.02 -9.23 0.40
C ALA A 113 0.91 -10.24 -0.29
N ALA A 114 2.24 -10.17 -0.08
CA ALA A 114 3.20 -11.04 -0.75
C ALA A 114 2.89 -12.55 -0.65
N PRO A 115 2.45 -13.10 0.51
CA PRO A 115 2.08 -14.52 0.58
C PRO A 115 0.87 -14.88 -0.30
N ILE A 116 -0.12 -13.98 -0.39
CA ILE A 116 -1.31 -14.16 -1.23
C ILE A 116 -0.90 -14.10 -2.71
N LEU A 117 -0.07 -13.13 -3.08
CA LEU A 117 0.43 -12.93 -4.44
C LEU A 117 1.39 -14.03 -4.89
N LEU A 118 2.15 -14.64 -3.98
CA LEU A 118 3.03 -15.77 -4.31
C LEU A 118 2.23 -16.95 -4.88
N THR A 119 1.09 -17.26 -4.26
CA THR A 119 0.21 -18.33 -4.75
C THR A 119 -0.32 -18.03 -6.16
N ALA A 120 -0.69 -16.79 -6.45
CA ALA A 120 -1.08 -16.36 -7.79
C ALA A 120 0.08 -16.45 -8.80
N LYS A 121 1.28 -16.02 -8.41
CA LYS A 121 2.50 -16.12 -9.26
C LYS A 121 2.82 -17.57 -9.62
N MET A 122 2.62 -18.51 -8.70
CA MET A 122 2.78 -19.95 -8.97
C MET A 122 1.76 -20.44 -10.01
N ILE A 123 0.48 -20.04 -9.90
CA ILE A 123 -0.54 -20.40 -10.89
C ILE A 123 -0.21 -19.79 -12.27
N LEU A 124 0.20 -18.51 -12.29
CA LEU A 124 0.61 -17.84 -13.52
C LEU A 124 1.82 -18.53 -14.18
N ARG A 125 2.80 -19.00 -13.40
CA ARG A 125 3.93 -19.78 -13.90
C ARG A 125 3.45 -21.05 -14.60
N ASP A 126 2.59 -21.83 -13.96
CA ASP A 126 2.06 -23.08 -14.54
C ASP A 126 1.23 -22.79 -15.82
N ILE A 127 0.51 -21.67 -15.87
CA ILE A 127 -0.19 -21.18 -17.08
C ILE A 127 0.81 -20.80 -18.18
N CYS A 128 1.92 -20.15 -17.84
CA CYS A 128 2.98 -19.85 -18.81
C CYS A 128 3.61 -21.13 -19.37
N ASP A 129 3.87 -22.12 -18.52
CA ASP A 129 4.48 -23.41 -18.88
C ASP A 129 3.58 -24.27 -19.79
N SER A 130 2.27 -24.03 -19.81
CA SER A 130 1.35 -24.65 -20.77
C SER A 130 1.58 -24.23 -22.23
N LYS A 131 2.42 -23.21 -22.48
CA LYS A 131 2.75 -22.66 -23.81
C LYS A 131 1.55 -22.24 -24.67
N LEU A 132 0.42 -21.94 -24.03
CA LEU A 132 -0.78 -21.39 -24.68
C LEU A 132 -0.63 -19.90 -25.03
N GLY A 133 -1.38 -19.46 -26.04
CA GLY A 133 -1.53 -18.04 -26.39
C GLY A 133 -2.18 -17.21 -25.29
N TRP A 134 -2.14 -15.89 -25.42
CA TRP A 134 -2.63 -14.94 -24.39
C TRP A 134 -4.13 -15.05 -24.11
N ASP A 135 -4.93 -15.28 -25.16
CA ASP A 135 -6.40 -15.33 -25.12
C ASP A 135 -6.94 -16.76 -25.32
N ALA A 136 -6.05 -17.76 -25.28
CA ALA A 136 -6.44 -19.16 -25.42
C ALA A 136 -7.14 -19.65 -24.14
N ASP A 137 -8.06 -20.59 -24.32
CA ASP A 137 -8.70 -21.29 -23.22
C ASP A 137 -7.68 -22.03 -22.37
N LEU A 138 -7.70 -21.76 -21.06
CA LEU A 138 -6.83 -22.45 -20.12
C LEU A 138 -7.32 -23.89 -19.85
N PRO A 139 -6.41 -24.83 -19.56
CA PRO A 139 -6.77 -26.16 -19.10
C PRO A 139 -7.63 -26.06 -17.84
N GLU A 140 -8.64 -26.91 -17.77
CA GLU A 140 -9.65 -26.90 -16.71
C GLU A 140 -9.04 -26.97 -15.30
N VAL A 141 -7.93 -27.69 -15.12
CA VAL A 141 -7.20 -27.76 -13.84
C VAL A 141 -6.66 -26.39 -13.41
N LEU A 142 -6.15 -25.59 -14.35
CA LEU A 142 -5.61 -24.26 -14.08
C LEU A 142 -6.73 -23.23 -13.87
N LYS A 143 -7.83 -23.33 -14.63
CA LYS A 143 -9.04 -22.51 -14.42
C LYS A 143 -9.56 -22.68 -13.00
N ARG A 144 -9.80 -23.91 -12.56
CA ARG A 144 -10.27 -24.20 -11.18
C ARG A 144 -9.32 -23.71 -10.09
N ARG A 145 -8.01 -23.82 -10.29
CA ARG A 145 -7.02 -23.30 -9.33
C ARG A 145 -7.10 -21.78 -9.20
N TRP A 146 -7.22 -21.09 -10.33
CA TRP A 146 -7.39 -19.64 -10.37
C TRP A 146 -8.70 -19.19 -9.74
N GLU A 147 -9.82 -19.82 -10.08
CA GLU A 147 -11.14 -19.55 -9.48
C GLU A 147 -11.13 -19.77 -7.96
N LYS A 148 -10.50 -20.86 -7.50
CA LYS A 148 -10.35 -21.14 -6.08
C LYS A 148 -9.53 -20.04 -5.39
N TRP A 149 -8.46 -19.56 -6.02
CA TRP A 149 -7.67 -18.47 -5.46
C TRP A 149 -8.49 -17.18 -5.37
N LEU A 150 -9.16 -16.78 -6.46
CA LEU A 150 -10.06 -15.61 -6.49
C LEU A 150 -11.15 -15.67 -5.42
N LYS A 151 -11.83 -16.83 -5.29
CA LYS A 151 -12.90 -17.03 -4.30
C LYS A 151 -12.42 -16.89 -2.85
N ASN A 152 -11.15 -17.16 -2.59
CA ASN A 152 -10.56 -17.06 -1.25
C ASN A 152 -9.91 -15.69 -0.97
N LEU A 153 -9.93 -14.76 -1.94
CA LEU A 153 -9.41 -13.43 -1.71
C LEU A 153 -10.29 -12.67 -0.71
N PRO A 154 -9.69 -12.01 0.30
CA PRO A 154 -10.42 -11.01 1.05
C PRO A 154 -10.71 -9.81 0.13
N VAL A 155 -11.78 -9.06 0.43
CA VAL A 155 -12.02 -7.77 -0.25
C VAL A 155 -10.85 -6.82 -0.01
N GLN A 156 -10.35 -6.81 1.22
CA GLN A 156 -9.26 -5.95 1.66
C GLN A 156 -8.45 -6.67 2.74
N LEU A 157 -7.12 -6.60 2.64
CA LEU A 157 -6.21 -7.00 3.71
C LEU A 157 -5.81 -5.74 4.48
N LYS A 158 -6.07 -5.72 5.78
CA LYS A 158 -5.70 -4.61 6.68
C LYS A 158 -4.55 -5.01 7.58
N MET A 159 -3.59 -4.11 7.79
CA MET A 159 -2.47 -4.32 8.70
C MET A 159 -2.18 -3.04 9.48
N PRO A 160 -1.98 -3.09 10.81
CA PRO A 160 -1.51 -1.92 11.56
C PRO A 160 -0.18 -1.40 10.99
N ARG A 161 0.02 -0.08 11.00
CA ARG A 161 1.33 0.48 10.65
C ARG A 161 2.37 0.01 11.67
N ALA A 162 3.54 -0.40 11.18
CA ALA A 162 4.67 -0.86 11.97
C ALA A 162 5.46 0.32 12.58
N ILE A 163 4.77 1.20 13.30
CA ILE A 163 5.36 2.33 14.03
C ILE A 163 5.27 2.01 15.52
N PRO A 164 6.36 2.15 16.30
CA PRO A 164 6.31 2.01 17.75
C PRO A 164 5.26 2.96 18.33
N ARG A 165 4.19 2.43 18.93
CA ARG A 165 3.06 3.22 19.46
C ARG A 165 3.29 3.72 20.89
N GLU A 166 4.37 3.29 21.53
CA GLU A 166 4.61 3.57 22.95
C GLU A 166 5.42 4.85 23.14
N ILE A 167 4.95 5.68 24.08
CA ILE A 167 5.55 6.95 24.48
C ILE A 167 6.76 6.64 25.36
N GLY A 168 7.96 6.91 24.85
CA GLY A 168 9.23 6.77 25.56
C GLY A 168 10.40 7.12 24.65
N VAL A 169 11.57 7.39 25.24
CA VAL A 169 12.78 7.67 24.45
C VAL A 169 13.25 6.35 23.83
N ILE A 170 13.04 6.21 22.53
CA ILE A 170 13.63 5.13 21.76
C ILE A 170 15.13 5.39 21.71
N VAL A 171 15.91 4.51 22.33
CA VAL A 171 17.37 4.64 22.38
C VAL A 171 18.05 3.91 21.23
N GLU A 172 17.37 2.94 20.63
CA GLU A 172 17.87 2.16 19.51
C GLU A 172 16.73 1.68 18.63
N LEU A 173 16.98 1.67 17.32
CA LEU A 173 16.15 1.07 16.30
C LEU A 173 17.00 0.09 15.50
N ILE A 174 16.62 -1.18 15.50
CA ILE A 174 17.31 -2.24 14.76
C ILE A 174 16.35 -2.81 13.73
N LEU A 175 16.77 -2.82 12.47
CA LEU A 175 16.07 -3.53 11.41
C LEU A 175 16.58 -4.97 11.33
N HIS A 176 15.67 -5.92 11.58
CA HIS A 176 15.94 -7.34 11.39
C HIS A 176 15.33 -7.81 10.07
N GLY A 177 16.19 -8.31 9.18
CA GLY A 177 15.78 -8.95 7.94
C GLY A 177 15.83 -10.47 8.07
N PHE A 178 14.72 -11.14 7.80
CA PHE A 178 14.66 -12.59 7.61
C PHE A 178 14.37 -12.87 6.15
N ALA A 179 15.02 -13.87 5.57
CA ALA A 179 14.74 -14.31 4.22
C ALA A 179 14.76 -15.84 4.14
N ASP A 180 13.88 -16.39 3.31
CA ASP A 180 13.82 -17.81 3.00
C ASP A 180 13.52 -18.02 1.51
N ALA A 181 13.98 -19.14 0.96
CA ALA A 181 13.83 -19.47 -0.44
C ALA A 181 13.54 -20.96 -0.64
N SER A 182 12.66 -21.23 -1.59
CA SER A 182 12.33 -22.57 -2.06
C SER A 182 12.27 -22.60 -3.59
N LEU A 183 12.07 -23.79 -4.15
CA LEU A 183 11.79 -23.97 -5.59
C LEU A 183 10.51 -23.24 -6.05
N LEU A 184 9.63 -22.86 -5.12
CA LEU A 184 8.37 -22.20 -5.41
C LEU A 184 8.48 -20.67 -5.39
N GLY A 185 9.43 -20.13 -4.63
CA GLY A 185 9.68 -18.69 -4.54
C GLY A 185 10.57 -18.31 -3.37
N CYS A 186 10.94 -17.03 -3.32
CA CYS A 186 11.67 -16.40 -2.23
C CYS A 186 10.79 -15.39 -1.49
N CYS A 187 11.01 -15.26 -0.19
CA CYS A 187 10.35 -14.28 0.66
C CYS A 187 11.39 -13.60 1.55
N ALA A 188 11.18 -12.32 1.81
CA ALA A 188 11.92 -11.58 2.82
C ALA A 188 10.94 -10.77 3.66
N VAL A 189 11.20 -10.71 4.97
CA VAL A 189 10.43 -9.92 5.93
C VAL A 189 11.41 -9.03 6.67
N ILE A 190 11.07 -7.74 6.76
CA ILE A 190 11.82 -6.76 7.53
C ILE A 190 10.97 -6.38 8.73
N SER A 191 11.54 -6.55 9.92
CA SER A 191 10.92 -6.17 11.20
C SER A 191 11.74 -5.08 11.86
N LEU A 192 11.07 -4.10 12.46
CA LEU A 192 11.70 -3.07 13.27
C LEU A 192 11.61 -3.47 14.74
N LEU A 193 12.75 -3.54 15.42
CA LEU A 193 12.85 -3.73 16.86
C LEU A 193 13.31 -2.41 17.49
N SER A 194 12.62 -2.00 18.55
CA SER A 194 13.03 -0.86 19.37
C SER A 194 13.47 -1.34 20.74
N SER A 195 14.58 -0.78 21.25
CA SER A 195 14.96 -0.90 22.66
C SER A 195 14.67 0.41 23.38
N LYS A 196 14.50 0.31 24.70
CA LYS A 196 14.15 1.42 25.57
C LYS A 196 15.18 1.59 26.67
N LEU A 197 15.35 2.82 27.12
CA LEU A 197 15.95 3.07 28.43
C LEU A 197 14.97 2.53 29.50
N GLU A 198 15.45 1.69 30.43
CA GLU A 198 14.68 1.26 31.60
C GLU A 198 14.26 2.45 32.48
#